data_AF-A0A2V4ABV5-F1
#
_entry.id   AF-A0A2V4ABV5-F1
#
_cell.length_a   1.000
_cell.length_b   1.000
_cell.length_c   1.000
_cell.angle_alpha   90.00
_cell.angle_beta   90.00
_cell.angle_gamma   90.00
#
_symmetry.space_group_name_H-M   'P 1'
#
loop_
_entity.id
_entity.type
_entity.pdbx_description
1 polymer ?
#
loop_
_entity_poly.entity_id
_entity_poly.type
_entity_poly.pdbx_seq_one_letter_code
_entity_poly.pdbx_strand_id
1 'polypeptide(L)'
;MTSSVAPETGAEVTAEIPAVTEHAEQHSAAAAKPDKPVIGAQSAPVTLAEHSRQWAAQARQQWTPPDLWEHGRPPLKSTWLWARHGQHLPEDEAVRNVSRVTAAIRLPFRALCLYLDWIFDRDSRVVAAVVLVLVVIQAVFHPFF
;
A
#
# COMPACT_ATOMS: atom_id res chain seq x y z
N MET A 1 -21.69 24.93 39.42
CA MET A 1 -22.56 24.43 38.34
C MET A 1 -21.95 23.15 37.82
N THR A 2 -22.57 22.02 38.16
CA THR A 2 -22.09 20.65 37.94
C THR A 2 -22.98 19.95 36.90
N SER A 3 -22.40 19.55 35.77
CA SER A 3 -22.95 18.53 34.83
C SER A 3 -21.85 17.47 34.73
N SER A 4 -21.96 16.21 35.13
CA SER A 4 -23.03 15.19 35.19
C SER A 4 -23.51 14.69 33.83
N VAL A 5 -23.44 13.35 33.68
CA VAL A 5 -23.93 12.43 32.62
C VAL A 5 -22.96 12.23 31.45
N ALA A 6 -22.53 11.04 31.00
CA ALA A 6 -22.50 9.64 31.47
C ALA A 6 -21.61 8.85 30.46
N PRO A 7 -21.07 7.66 30.80
CA PRO A 7 -20.24 6.85 29.90
C PRO A 7 -21.09 5.92 29.03
N GLU A 8 -20.92 5.98 27.71
CA GLU A 8 -21.54 5.02 26.80
C GLU A 8 -20.73 3.73 26.71
N THR A 9 -21.50 2.65 26.76
CA THR A 9 -21.18 1.24 26.93
C THR A 9 -21.42 0.54 25.60
N GLY A 10 -20.59 -0.45 25.26
CA GLY A 10 -20.85 -1.43 24.19
C GLY A 10 -19.98 -1.21 22.94
N ALA A 11 -19.39 -2.21 22.29
CA ALA A 11 -19.59 -3.65 22.38
C ALA A 11 -18.28 -4.38 22.03
N GLU A 12 -17.99 -5.37 22.86
CA GLU A 12 -17.01 -6.42 22.67
C GLU A 12 -17.53 -7.36 21.56
N VAL A 13 -16.84 -7.40 20.42
CA VAL A 13 -17.12 -8.38 19.35
C VAL A 13 -16.17 -9.55 19.54
N THR A 14 -16.63 -10.51 20.34
CA THR A 14 -16.12 -11.87 20.40
C THR A 14 -16.44 -12.58 19.08
N ALA A 15 -15.44 -12.82 18.25
CA ALA A 15 -15.57 -13.72 17.11
C ALA A 15 -15.02 -15.10 17.49
N GLU A 16 -15.92 -16.02 17.80
CA GLU A 16 -15.67 -17.46 17.90
C GLU A 16 -15.10 -17.98 16.57
N ILE A 17 -13.93 -18.63 16.64
CA ILE A 17 -13.37 -19.42 15.54
C ILE A 17 -13.82 -20.86 15.77
N PRO A 18 -14.73 -21.43 14.96
CA PRO A 18 -15.06 -22.84 15.09
C PRO A 18 -13.89 -23.71 14.61
N ALA A 19 -13.48 -24.60 15.51
CA ALA A 19 -12.60 -25.73 15.25
C ALA A 19 -13.16 -26.58 14.10
N VAL A 20 -12.37 -26.75 13.03
CA VAL A 20 -12.65 -27.75 12.00
C VAL A 20 -11.98 -29.05 12.40
N THR A 21 -12.86 -30.00 12.66
CA THR A 21 -12.68 -31.40 13.05
C THR A 21 -11.88 -32.20 12.02
N GLU A 22 -11.06 -33.11 12.56
CA GLU A 22 -10.45 -34.25 11.90
C GLU A 22 -11.42 -35.02 11.00
N HIS A 23 -10.97 -35.35 9.78
CA HIS A 23 -11.39 -36.58 9.13
C HIS A 23 -10.15 -37.36 8.68
N ALA A 24 -9.84 -38.36 9.51
CA ALA A 24 -9.11 -39.54 9.10
C ALA A 24 -9.98 -40.38 8.14
N GLU A 25 -9.31 -41.03 7.18
CA GLU A 25 -9.69 -42.15 6.30
C GLU A 25 -9.17 -41.86 4.87
N GLN A 26 -8.46 -42.71 4.15
CA GLN A 26 -8.28 -44.15 4.23
C GLN A 26 -6.93 -44.50 3.59
N HIS A 27 -6.16 -45.35 4.27
CA HIS A 27 -5.16 -46.18 3.62
C HIS A 27 -5.87 -47.17 2.67
N SER A 28 -5.54 -47.13 1.39
CA SER A 28 -5.68 -48.29 0.52
C SER A 28 -4.41 -48.44 -0.30
N ALA A 29 -3.73 -49.55 -0.05
CA ALA A 29 -2.45 -49.92 -0.63
C ALA A 29 -2.61 -50.24 -2.12
N ALA A 30 -1.87 -49.53 -2.96
CA ALA A 30 -1.51 -49.97 -4.29
C ALA A 30 0.02 -50.12 -4.35
N ALA A 31 0.46 -51.35 -4.61
CA ALA A 31 1.85 -51.76 -4.66
C ALA A 31 2.67 -50.92 -5.65
N ALA A 32 3.59 -50.10 -5.13
CA ALA A 32 4.58 -49.41 -5.93
C ALA A 32 5.72 -50.39 -6.26
N LYS A 33 5.83 -50.78 -7.52
CA LYS A 33 7.07 -51.38 -8.06
C LYS A 33 8.19 -50.33 -7.94
N PRO A 34 9.44 -50.72 -7.59
CA PRO A 34 10.54 -49.79 -7.56
C PRO A 34 10.97 -49.54 -9.01
N ASP A 35 10.39 -48.51 -9.63
CA ASP A 35 10.85 -48.06 -10.93
C ASP A 35 12.11 -47.21 -10.72
N LYS A 36 13.16 -47.59 -11.43
CA LYS A 36 14.52 -47.06 -11.29
C LYS A 36 14.50 -45.54 -11.46
N PRO A 37 15.30 -44.77 -10.69
CA PRO A 37 15.50 -43.36 -11.00
C PRO A 37 16.22 -43.27 -12.34
N VAL A 38 15.46 -43.01 -13.41
CA VAL A 38 16.03 -42.62 -14.70
C VAL A 38 16.58 -41.21 -14.52
N ILE A 39 17.86 -41.14 -14.17
CA ILE A 39 18.69 -39.95 -14.29
C ILE A 39 18.68 -39.59 -15.79
N GLY A 40 17.77 -38.70 -16.19
CA GLY A 40 17.54 -38.38 -17.61
C GLY A 40 16.10 -38.06 -17.99
N ALA A 41 15.11 -38.17 -17.08
CA ALA A 41 13.80 -37.57 -17.31
C ALA A 41 13.91 -36.04 -17.21
N GLN A 42 14.49 -35.42 -18.24
CA GLN A 42 14.32 -33.99 -18.49
C GLN A 42 12.82 -33.74 -18.50
N SER A 43 12.35 -33.01 -17.49
CA SER A 43 10.99 -32.49 -17.41
C SER A 43 10.66 -31.91 -18.78
N ALA A 44 9.62 -32.47 -19.42
CA ALA A 44 9.13 -32.01 -20.71
C ALA A 44 9.05 -30.49 -20.74
N PRO A 45 9.31 -29.84 -21.89
CA PRO A 45 9.24 -28.39 -22.00
C PRO A 45 7.88 -27.94 -21.48
N VAL A 46 7.88 -27.22 -20.36
CA VAL A 46 6.68 -26.71 -19.69
C VAL A 46 5.82 -26.09 -20.78
N THR A 47 4.62 -26.61 -20.97
CA THR A 47 3.77 -26.12 -22.05
C THR A 47 3.53 -24.62 -21.81
N LEU A 48 3.50 -23.82 -22.88
CA LEU A 48 3.31 -22.37 -22.77
C LEU A 48 1.99 -22.04 -22.02
N ALA A 49 1.02 -22.96 -22.05
CA ALA A 49 -0.21 -22.93 -21.27
C ALA A 49 0.01 -23.12 -19.76
N GLU A 50 0.89 -24.01 -19.31
CA GLU A 50 1.23 -24.17 -17.90
C GLU A 50 2.04 -22.98 -17.37
N HIS A 51 2.98 -22.48 -18.16
CA HIS A 51 3.78 -21.31 -17.77
C HIS A 51 2.89 -20.05 -17.62
N SER A 52 1.92 -19.84 -18.51
CA SER A 52 0.98 -18.72 -18.40
C SER A 52 0.03 -18.86 -17.20
N ARG A 53 -0.41 -20.08 -16.86
CA ARG A 53 -1.20 -20.33 -15.64
C ARG A 53 -0.40 -20.09 -14.37
N GLN A 54 0.86 -20.55 -14.32
CA GLN A 54 1.75 -20.31 -13.17
C GLN A 54 2.05 -18.82 -13.00
N TRP A 55 2.33 -18.11 -14.10
CA TRP A 55 2.54 -16.66 -14.09
C TRP A 55 1.28 -15.92 -13.62
N ALA A 56 0.09 -16.27 -14.12
CA ALA A 56 -1.15 -15.66 -13.69
C ALA A 56 -1.47 -15.94 -12.20
N ALA A 57 -1.15 -17.13 -11.71
CA ALA A 57 -1.29 -17.48 -10.29
C ALA A 57 -0.33 -16.65 -9.42
N GLN A 58 0.93 -16.50 -9.83
CA GLN A 58 1.90 -15.62 -9.15
C GLN A 58 1.48 -14.15 -9.20
N ALA A 59 1.03 -13.66 -10.35
CA ALA A 59 0.57 -12.28 -10.50
C ALA A 59 -0.61 -11.98 -9.56
N ARG A 60 -1.54 -12.92 -9.37
CA ARG A 60 -2.66 -12.77 -8.43
C ARG A 60 -2.21 -12.80 -6.96
N GLN A 61 -1.22 -13.63 -6.63
CA GLN A 61 -0.67 -13.68 -5.26
C GLN A 61 0.10 -12.42 -4.89
N GLN A 62 0.74 -11.78 -5.87
CA GLN A 62 1.44 -10.50 -5.66
C GLN A 62 0.51 -9.29 -5.76
N TRP A 63 -0.73 -9.49 -6.19
CA TRP A 63 -1.76 -8.46 -6.21
C TRP A 63 -2.43 -8.29 -4.86
N THR A 64 -1.66 -8.28 -3.78
CA THR A 64 -2.17 -7.77 -2.52
C THR A 64 -2.36 -6.27 -2.70
N PRO A 65 -3.57 -5.73 -2.46
CA PRO A 65 -3.78 -4.30 -2.53
C PRO A 65 -2.75 -3.61 -1.61
N PRO A 66 -2.03 -2.60 -2.08
CA PRO A 66 -1.03 -1.93 -1.27
C PRO A 66 -1.70 -1.36 -0.02
N ASP A 67 -0.99 -1.40 1.10
CA ASP A 67 -1.44 -0.95 2.43
C ASP A 67 -2.09 0.45 2.42
N LEU A 68 -1.67 1.29 1.47
CA LEU A 68 -2.27 2.58 1.12
C LEU A 68 -3.80 2.55 0.89
N TRP A 69 -4.34 1.43 0.39
CA TRP A 69 -5.76 1.28 0.09
C TRP A 69 -6.58 1.01 1.35
N GLU A 70 -5.97 0.38 2.36
CA GLU A 70 -6.60 0.11 3.65
C GLU A 70 -6.38 1.29 4.62
N HIS A 71 -5.15 1.80 4.65
CA HIS A 71 -4.74 2.92 5.47
C HIS A 71 -4.60 4.17 4.59
N GLY A 72 -5.64 5.00 4.59
CA GLY A 72 -5.62 6.28 3.91
C GLY A 72 -4.37 7.10 4.30
N ARG A 73 -3.78 7.80 3.33
CA ARG A 73 -2.56 8.59 3.56
C ARG A 73 -2.78 9.57 4.72
N PRO A 74 -1.79 9.74 5.61
CA PRO A 74 -1.91 10.70 6.70
C PRO A 74 -2.19 12.10 6.12
N PRO A 75 -3.28 12.76 6.54
CA PRO A 75 -3.67 14.03 5.94
C PRO A 75 -2.62 15.11 6.22
N LEU A 76 -2.38 15.99 5.24
CA LEU A 76 -1.47 17.14 5.43
C LEU A 76 -1.87 17.99 6.65
N LYS A 77 -3.17 18.04 6.95
CA LYS A 77 -3.72 18.70 8.14
C LYS A 77 -3.22 18.07 9.44
N SER A 78 -3.15 16.75 9.56
CA SER A 78 -2.64 16.12 10.79
C SER A 78 -1.14 16.38 10.95
N THR A 79 -0.39 16.39 9.86
CA THR A 79 1.04 16.76 9.87
C THR A 79 1.25 18.21 10.31
N TRP A 80 0.42 19.14 9.80
CA TRP A 80 0.46 20.55 10.21
C TRP A 80 0.11 20.74 11.69
N LEU A 81 -0.97 20.10 12.16
CA LEU A 81 -1.39 20.17 13.56
C LEU A 81 -0.33 19.56 14.48
N TRP A 82 0.28 18.44 14.09
CA TRP A 82 1.37 17.82 14.84
C TRP A 82 2.59 18.75 14.94
N ALA A 83 2.94 19.46 13.87
CA ALA A 83 4.07 20.39 13.90
C ALA A 83 3.79 21.66 14.73
N ARG A 84 2.53 22.09 14.82
CA ARG A 84 2.13 23.31 15.55
C ARG A 84 1.78 23.05 17.02
N HIS A 85 1.22 21.89 17.33
CA HIS A 85 0.64 21.54 18.64
C HIS A 85 1.19 20.25 19.24
N GLY A 86 2.23 19.67 18.65
CA GLY A 86 2.83 18.44 19.15
C GLY A 86 3.32 18.60 20.58
N GLN A 87 3.04 17.59 21.42
CA GLN A 87 3.50 17.54 22.81
C GLN A 87 5.03 17.56 22.94
N HIS A 88 5.75 17.28 21.85
CA HIS A 88 7.21 17.33 21.77
C HIS A 88 7.78 18.76 21.74
N LEU A 89 6.96 19.80 21.56
CA LEU A 89 7.42 21.18 21.50
C LEU A 89 7.40 21.84 22.89
N PRO A 90 8.51 22.46 23.32
CA PRO A 90 8.55 23.23 24.56
C PRO A 90 7.55 24.39 24.53
N GLU A 91 7.21 24.94 25.71
CA GLU A 91 6.26 26.06 25.84
C GLU A 91 6.83 27.41 25.36
N ASP A 92 8.13 27.46 25.04
CA ASP A 92 8.78 28.65 24.49
C ASP A 92 8.21 29.03 23.10
N GLU A 93 7.65 30.24 23.02
CA GLU A 93 7.07 30.82 21.81
C GLU A 93 8.08 30.98 20.67
N ALA A 94 9.36 31.24 20.98
CA ALA A 94 10.40 31.36 19.95
C ALA A 94 10.61 30.02 19.23
N VAL A 95 10.71 28.94 20.00
CA VAL A 95 10.88 27.57 19.47
C VAL A 95 9.64 27.15 18.67
N ARG A 96 8.45 27.49 19.14
CA ARG A 96 7.18 27.23 18.43
C ARG A 96 7.05 28.01 17.13
N ASN A 97 7.61 29.21 17.03
CA ASN A 97 7.62 29.94 15.77
C ASN A 97 8.58 29.31 14.76
N VAL A 98 9.77 28.87 15.20
CA VAL A 98 10.70 28.15 14.32
C VAL A 98 10.08 26.86 13.79
N SER A 99 9.36 26.11 14.62
CA SER A 99 8.67 24.90 14.17
C SER A 99 7.57 25.19 13.15
N ARG A 100 6.79 26.26 13.34
CA ARG A 100 5.76 26.69 12.38
C ARG A 100 6.36 27.04 11.02
N VAL A 101 7.46 27.80 11.01
CA VAL A 101 8.13 28.21 9.77
C VAL A 101 8.73 27.00 9.06
N THR A 102 9.45 26.14 9.79
CA THR A 102 10.03 24.92 9.20
C THR A 102 8.95 23.96 8.69
N ALA A 103 7.82 23.83 9.40
CA ALA A 103 6.67 23.06 8.93
C ALA A 103 6.04 23.67 7.68
N ALA A 104 5.90 24.99 7.60
CA ALA A 104 5.35 25.68 6.44
C ALA A 104 6.21 25.49 5.18
N ILE A 105 7.54 25.36 5.33
CA ILE A 105 8.46 25.05 4.23
C ILE A 105 8.41 23.57 3.86
N ARG A 106 8.35 22.67 4.84
CA ARG A 106 8.34 21.21 4.61
C ARG A 106 7.01 20.69 4.07
N LEU A 107 5.88 21.30 4.43
CA LEU A 107 4.55 20.86 3.99
C LEU A 107 4.38 20.85 2.46
N PRO A 108 4.72 21.92 1.70
CA PRO A 108 4.59 21.90 0.25
C PRO A 108 5.52 20.87 -0.40
N PHE A 109 6.71 20.65 0.16
CA PHE A 109 7.60 19.60 -0.33
C PHE A 109 6.99 18.20 -0.11
N ARG A 110 6.42 17.94 1.06
CA ARG A 110 5.70 16.69 1.33
C ARG A 110 4.48 16.53 0.43
N ALA A 111 3.73 17.60 0.19
CA ALA A 111 2.59 17.60 -0.73
C ALA A 111 3.04 17.28 -2.16
N LEU A 112 4.18 17.84 -2.61
CA LEU A 112 4.77 17.55 -3.91
C LEU A 112 5.16 16.08 -4.03
N CYS A 113 5.84 15.51 -3.03
CA CYS A 113 6.19 14.09 -3.02
C CYS A 113 4.94 13.20 -3.08
N LEU A 114 3.90 13.53 -2.31
CA LEU A 114 2.62 12.81 -2.35
C LEU A 114 1.95 12.90 -3.74
N TYR A 115 2.07 14.05 -4.39
CA TYR A 115 1.51 14.26 -5.73
C TYR A 115 2.29 13.49 -6.79
N LEU A 116 3.62 13.47 -6.71
CA LEU A 116 4.47 12.65 -7.57
C LEU A 116 4.16 11.17 -7.40
N ASP A 117 4.05 10.71 -6.15
CA ASP A 117 3.69 9.32 -5.85
C ASP A 117 2.30 8.95 -6.42
N TRP A 118 1.34 9.88 -6.39
CA TRP A 118 0.03 9.70 -7.04
C TRP A 118 0.11 9.64 -8.58
N ILE A 119 1.04 10.37 -9.20
CA ILE A 119 1.30 10.28 -10.64
C ILE A 119 1.88 8.91 -10.99
N PHE A 120 2.85 8.41 -10.20
CA PHE A 120 3.50 7.12 -10.45
C PHE A 120 2.61 5.91 -10.18
N ASP A 121 1.55 6.07 -9.40
CA ASP A 121 0.55 5.02 -9.11
C ASP A 121 -0.16 4.46 -10.36
N ARG A 122 -0.18 5.21 -11.48
CA ARG A 122 -0.73 4.73 -12.76
C ARG A 122 0.10 5.22 -13.95
N ASP A 123 0.53 4.30 -14.82
CA ASP A 123 1.28 4.64 -16.04
C ASP A 123 0.57 5.68 -16.91
N SER A 124 -0.77 5.64 -16.99
CA SER A 124 -1.55 6.62 -17.73
C SER A 124 -1.43 8.04 -17.19
N ARG A 125 -1.26 8.22 -15.87
CA ARG A 125 -1.04 9.53 -15.24
C ARG A 125 0.38 10.02 -15.50
N VAL A 126 1.36 9.12 -15.52
CA VAL A 126 2.75 9.45 -15.87
C VAL A 126 2.80 10.00 -17.30
N VAL A 127 2.19 9.31 -18.26
CA VAL A 127 2.15 9.78 -19.66
C VAL A 127 1.46 11.13 -19.76
N ALA A 128 0.31 11.32 -19.10
CA ALA A 128 -0.39 12.60 -19.08
C ALA A 128 0.45 13.74 -18.47
N ALA A 129 1.18 13.47 -17.39
CA ALA A 129 2.06 14.44 -16.75
C ALA A 129 3.23 14.84 -17.67
N VAL A 130 3.84 13.87 -18.36
CA VAL A 130 4.91 14.13 -19.33
C VAL A 130 4.40 15.00 -20.48
N VAL A 131 3.23 14.67 -21.05
CA VAL A 131 2.60 15.47 -22.10
C VAL A 131 2.31 16.89 -21.62
N LEU A 132 1.77 17.05 -20.41
CA LEU A 132 1.52 18.37 -19.81
C LEU A 132 2.81 19.18 -19.69
N VAL A 133 3.90 18.56 -19.20
CA VAL A 133 5.21 19.22 -19.08
C VAL A 133 5.72 19.66 -20.46
N LEU A 134 5.61 18.81 -21.48
CA LEU A 134 6.00 19.15 -22.85
C LEU A 134 5.19 20.34 -23.39
N VAL A 135 3.88 20.36 -23.16
CA VAL A 135 3.01 21.49 -23.57
C VAL A 135 3.38 22.77 -22.85
N VAL A 136 3.66 22.71 -21.54
CA VAL A 136 4.09 23.89 -20.77
C VAL A 136 5.43 24.42 -21.26
N ILE A 137 6.40 23.54 -21.52
CA ILE A 137 7.69 23.90 -22.11
C ILE A 137 7.46 24.54 -23.48
N GLN A 138 6.65 23.92 -24.33
CA GLN A 138 6.35 24.48 -25.65
C GLN A 138 5.68 25.86 -25.55
N ALA A 139 4.72 26.05 -24.64
CA ALA A 139 4.04 27.33 -24.44
C ALA A 139 4.98 28.42 -23.90
N VAL A 140 5.93 28.06 -23.02
CA VAL A 140 6.88 29.02 -22.43
C VAL A 140 8.00 29.38 -23.40
N PHE A 141 8.55 28.40 -24.12
CA PHE A 141 9.74 28.58 -24.96
C PHE A 141 9.41 28.87 -26.43
N HIS A 142 8.21 28.54 -26.90
CA HIS A 142 7.73 28.82 -28.26
C HIS A 142 6.30 29.41 -28.28
N PRO A 143 6.10 30.63 -27.75
CA PRO A 143 4.77 31.23 -27.62
C PRO A 143 4.13 31.74 -28.94
N PHE A 144 4.78 31.57 -30.10
CA PHE A 144 4.44 32.27 -31.35
C PHE A 144 4.07 31.36 -32.54
N PHE A 145 3.34 30.27 -32.29
CA PHE A 145 2.50 29.65 -33.32
C PHE A 145 1.03 29.92 -33.03
#